data_AF-A0A8W8MK65-F1
#
_entry.id   AF-A0A8W8MK65-F1
#
_cell.length_a   1.000
_cell.length_b   1.000
_cell.length_c   1.000
_cell.angle_alpha   90.00
_cell.angle_beta   90.00
_cell.angle_gamma   90.00
#
_symmetry.space_group_name_H-M   'P 1'
#
loop_
_entity.id
_entity.type
_entity.pdbx_description
1 polymer ?
#
loop_
_entity_poly.entity_id
_entity_poly.type
_entity_poly.pdbx_seq_one_letter_code
_entity_poly.pdbx_strand_id
1 'polypeptide(L)'
;TRTCESKKDKVKATINLMFLIIILVYILSYIPTLAILIATYTLSDFTYLELSTAGINLWLFCARFLLLNHVVNPFIYGYFDIGFRAEFIKICCCFDKRKIEYSVNSQTT
;
A
#
# COMPACT_ATOMS: atom_id res chain seq x y z
N THR A 1 -37.65 8.07 3.59
CA THR A 1 -36.47 8.77 4.17
C THR A 1 -35.47 7.86 4.88
N ARG A 2 -35.88 6.84 5.66
CA ARG A 2 -34.96 5.94 6.40
C ARG A 2 -34.02 5.05 5.57
N THR A 3 -34.38 4.71 4.33
CA THR A 3 -33.56 3.82 3.47
C THR A 3 -32.26 4.47 2.96
N CYS A 4 -32.21 5.80 2.89
CA CYS A 4 -31.02 6.54 2.46
C CYS A 4 -29.99 6.73 3.60
N GLU A 5 -30.42 6.82 4.86
CA GLU A 5 -29.49 6.86 6.01
C GLU A 5 -28.69 5.56 6.12
N SER A 6 -29.37 4.41 6.08
CA SER A 6 -28.71 3.10 6.16
C SER A 6 -27.66 2.87 5.06
N LYS A 7 -27.85 3.43 3.85
CA LYS A 7 -26.85 3.36 2.77
C LYS A 7 -25.61 4.20 3.07
N LYS A 8 -25.80 5.40 3.62
CA LYS A 8 -24.68 6.30 3.99
C LYS A 8 -23.85 5.69 5.12
N ASP A 9 -24.49 5.05 6.09
CA ASP A 9 -23.79 4.42 7.21
C ASP A 9 -22.95 3.23 6.77
N LYS A 10 -23.45 2.42 5.83
CA LYS A 10 -22.69 1.30 5.24
C LYS A 10 -21.45 1.77 4.47
N VAL A 11 -21.58 2.86 3.72
CA VAL A 11 -20.44 3.47 3.00
C VAL A 11 -19.40 4.00 3.99
N LYS A 12 -19.83 4.73 5.03
CA LYS A 12 -18.95 5.19 6.10
C LYS A 12 -18.24 4.05 6.81
N ALA A 13 -18.95 2.97 7.15
CA ALA A 13 -18.38 1.80 7.79
C ALA A 13 -17.32 1.12 6.91
N THR A 14 -17.55 1.03 5.60
CA THR A 14 -16.58 0.47 4.64
C THR A 14 -15.31 1.32 4.57
N ILE A 15 -15.45 2.64 4.49
CA ILE A 15 -14.32 3.57 4.48
C ILE A 15 -13.53 3.48 5.80
N ASN A 16 -14.23 3.48 6.94
CA ASN A 16 -13.60 3.34 8.25
C ASN A 16 -12.86 2.01 8.39
N LEU A 17 -13.42 0.91 7.85
CA LEU A 17 -12.76 -0.38 7.82
C LEU A 17 -11.48 -0.34 6.98
N MET A 18 -11.49 0.32 5.82
CA MET A 18 -10.28 0.49 5.02
C MET A 18 -9.18 1.23 5.78
N PHE A 19 -9.52 2.36 6.42
CA PHE A 19 -8.57 3.10 7.24
C PHE A 19 -8.05 2.27 8.42
N LEU A 20 -8.93 1.51 9.08
CA LEU A 20 -8.53 0.61 10.16
C LEU A 20 -7.51 -0.42 9.67
N ILE A 21 -7.74 -1.05 8.51
CA ILE A 21 -6.80 -2.04 7.96
C ILE A 21 -5.45 -1.37 7.62
N ILE A 22 -5.46 -0.19 7.00
CA ILE A 22 -4.23 0.57 6.70
C ILE A 22 -3.44 0.85 8.00
N ILE A 23 -4.12 1.31 9.05
CA ILE A 23 -3.50 1.58 10.35
C ILE A 23 -2.93 0.31 10.98
N LEU A 24 -3.67 -0.80 10.93
CA LEU A 24 -3.20 -2.08 11.46
C LEU A 24 -1.96 -2.58 10.71
N VAL A 25 -1.97 -2.50 9.38
CA VAL A 25 -0.80 -2.85 8.55
C VAL A 25 0.38 -1.95 8.87
N TYR A 26 0.17 -0.65 9.05
CA TYR A 26 1.21 0.28 9.46
C TYR A 26 1.84 -0.14 10.78
N ILE A 27 1.03 -0.39 11.83
CA ILE A 27 1.52 -0.82 13.14
C ILE A 27 2.32 -2.13 13.02
N LEU A 28 1.78 -3.13 12.32
CA LEU A 28 2.45 -4.42 12.12
C LEU A 28 3.75 -4.27 11.33
N SER A 29 3.80 -3.38 10.33
CA SER A 29 5.01 -3.11 9.54
C SER A 29 6.09 -2.33 10.32
N TYR A 30 5.66 -1.56 11.33
CA TYR A 30 6.56 -0.75 12.14
C TYR A 30 7.25 -1.57 13.24
N ILE A 31 6.58 -2.57 13.83
CA ILE A 31 7.12 -3.38 14.93
C ILE A 31 8.49 -4.01 14.61
N PRO A 32 8.70 -4.69 13.47
CA PRO A 32 10.01 -5.27 13.15
C PRO A 32 11.09 -4.22 12.95
N THR A 33 10.74 -3.10 12.32
CA THR A 33 11.66 -1.98 12.11
C THR A 33 12.09 -1.37 13.45
N LEU A 34 11.14 -1.20 14.38
CA LEU A 34 11.42 -0.69 15.72
C LEU A 34 12.29 -1.64 16.54
N ALA A 35 12.04 -2.95 16.45
CA ALA A 35 12.85 -3.95 17.15
C ALA A 35 14.32 -3.91 16.69
N ILE A 36 14.55 -3.81 15.37
CA ILE A 36 15.90 -3.64 14.80
C ILE A 36 16.54 -2.33 15.27
N LEU A 37 15.77 -1.24 15.29
CA LEU A 37 16.26 0.06 15.74
C LEU A 37 16.74 0.01 17.19
N ILE A 38 15.91 -0.54 18.09
CA ILE A 38 16.25 -0.72 19.50
C ILE A 38 17.50 -1.59 19.61
N ALA A 39 17.51 -2.77 18.98
CA ALA A 39 18.66 -3.67 19.01
C ALA A 39 19.97 -2.98 18.56
N THR A 40 19.91 -2.17 17.50
CA THR A 40 21.07 -1.44 16.97
C THR A 40 21.62 -0.42 17.97
N TYR A 41 20.75 0.25 18.75
CA TYR A 41 21.18 1.31 19.67
C TYR A 41 21.45 0.81 21.10
N THR A 42 20.86 -0.31 21.51
CA THR A 42 21.00 -0.82 22.89
C THR A 42 22.10 -1.86 23.03
N LEU A 43 22.44 -2.57 21.95
CA LEU A 43 23.48 -3.60 21.97
C LEU A 43 24.77 -3.00 21.41
N SER A 44 25.59 -2.41 22.28
CA SER A 44 26.86 -1.75 21.91
C SER A 44 27.86 -2.68 21.20
N ASP A 45 27.79 -3.98 21.49
CA ASP A 45 28.69 -5.00 20.93
C ASP A 45 28.07 -5.77 19.75
N PHE A 46 26.83 -5.45 19.37
CA PHE A 46 26.16 -6.16 18.29
C PHE A 46 26.47 -5.51 16.95
N THR A 47 27.29 -6.19 16.15
CA THR A 47 27.52 -5.82 14.76
C THR A 47 26.73 -6.76 13.85
N TYR A 48 25.73 -6.25 13.15
CA TYR A 48 24.88 -7.09 12.27
C TYR A 48 25.67 -7.80 11.14
N LEU A 49 26.89 -7.35 10.85
CA LEU A 49 27.82 -7.97 9.88
C LEU A 49 28.42 -9.30 10.38
N GLU A 50 28.34 -9.58 11.68
CA GLU A 50 28.78 -10.85 12.26
C GLU A 50 27.73 -11.96 12.12
N LEU A 51 26.51 -11.63 11.67
CA LEU A 51 25.48 -12.62 11.41
C LEU A 51 25.84 -13.46 10.18
N SER A 52 25.30 -14.68 10.16
CA SER A 52 25.30 -15.49 8.94
C SER A 52 24.62 -14.75 7.78
N THR A 53 24.89 -15.16 6.54
CA THR A 53 24.26 -14.55 5.35
C THR A 53 22.73 -14.53 5.44
N ALA A 54 22.13 -15.60 5.97
CA ALA A 54 20.69 -15.63 6.22
C ALA A 54 20.25 -14.62 7.29
N GLY A 55 21.05 -14.47 8.36
CA GLY A 55 20.82 -13.50 9.41
C GLY A 55 20.91 -12.05 8.93
N ILE A 56 21.88 -11.72 8.09
CA ILE A 56 22.00 -10.39 7.46
C ILE A 56 20.78 -10.10 6.59
N ASN A 57 20.34 -11.06 5.77
CA ASN A 57 19.16 -10.88 4.93
C ASN A 57 17.89 -10.66 5.77
N LEU A 58 17.71 -11.44 6.84
CA LEU A 58 16.58 -11.27 7.75
C LEU A 58 16.64 -9.91 8.47
N TRP A 59 17.81 -9.51 8.94
CA TRP A 59 18.03 -8.21 9.57
C TRP A 59 17.65 -7.06 8.64
N LEU A 60 18.17 -7.08 7.41
CA LEU A 60 17.88 -6.10 6.38
C LEU A 60 16.41 -6.09 5.96
N PHE A 61 15.76 -7.25 5.93
CA PHE A 61 14.33 -7.37 5.66
C PHE A 61 13.51 -6.72 6.78
N CYS A 62 13.78 -7.06 8.04
CA CYS A 62 13.10 -6.48 9.20
C CYS A 62 13.33 -4.97 9.31
N ALA A 63 14.55 -4.49 9.01
CA ALA A 63 14.88 -3.06 9.00
C ALA A 63 14.09 -2.27 7.93
N ARG A 64 13.70 -2.93 6.83
CA ARG A 64 12.96 -2.31 5.72
C ARG A 64 11.47 -2.67 5.72
N PHE A 65 11.00 -3.39 6.73
CA PHE A 65 9.64 -3.92 6.75
C PHE A 65 8.57 -2.82 6.75
N LEU A 66 8.92 -1.61 7.21
CA LEU A 66 8.10 -0.39 7.08
C LEU A 66 7.67 -0.08 5.64
N LEU A 67 8.46 -0.46 4.64
CA LEU A 67 8.14 -0.24 3.22
C LEU A 67 6.84 -0.94 2.80
N LEU A 68 6.46 -2.03 3.50
CA LEU A 68 5.22 -2.75 3.25
C LEU A 68 3.99 -1.84 3.37
N ASN A 69 4.01 -0.87 4.27
CA ASN A 69 2.93 0.10 4.44
C ASN A 69 2.62 0.87 3.15
N HIS A 70 3.65 1.25 2.39
CA HIS A 70 3.47 1.98 1.13
C HIS A 70 2.91 1.09 0.01
N VAL A 71 3.30 -0.18 0.01
CA VAL A 71 2.86 -1.16 -0.99
C VAL A 71 1.39 -1.54 -0.76
N VAL A 72 0.97 -1.73 0.49
CA VAL A 72 -0.36 -2.23 0.83
C VAL A 72 -1.49 -1.25 0.52
N ASN A 73 -1.24 0.06 0.60
CA ASN A 73 -2.25 1.09 0.34
C ASN A 73 -2.93 0.92 -1.05
N PRO A 74 -2.20 0.86 -2.19
CA PRO A 74 -2.77 0.52 -3.49
C PRO A 74 -3.58 -0.78 -3.52
N PHE A 75 -3.19 -1.82 -2.79
CA PHE A 75 -3.96 -3.07 -2.72
C PHE A 75 -5.24 -2.92 -1.91
N ILE A 76 -5.24 -2.11 -0.84
CA ILE A 76 -6.43 -1.86 -0.02
C ILE A 76 -7.46 -1.09 -0.85
N TYR A 77 -7.05 0.02 -1.48
CA TYR A 77 -7.93 0.79 -2.36
C TYR A 77 -8.36 -0.06 -3.56
N GLY A 78 -7.41 -0.77 -4.15
CA GLY A 78 -7.64 -1.71 -5.24
C GLY A 78 -8.43 -2.95 -4.85
N TYR A 79 -8.74 -3.23 -3.58
CA TYR A 79 -9.60 -4.35 -3.16
C TYR A 79 -10.95 -3.90 -2.64
N PHE A 80 -10.95 -2.91 -1.74
CA PHE A 80 -12.11 -2.49 -0.97
C PHE A 80 -12.83 -1.27 -1.55
N ASP A 81 -12.15 -0.43 -2.33
CA ASP A 81 -12.74 0.79 -2.89
C ASP A 81 -13.21 0.56 -4.34
N ILE A 82 -14.50 0.23 -4.46
CA ILE A 82 -15.16 0.00 -5.76
C ILE A 82 -15.17 1.29 -6.60
N GLY A 83 -15.26 2.46 -5.96
CA GLY A 83 -15.24 3.75 -6.65
C GLY A 83 -13.85 4.04 -7.23
N PHE A 84 -12.81 3.81 -6.43
CA PHE A 84 -11.43 3.91 -6.86
C PHE A 84 -11.12 2.94 -8.01
N ARG A 85 -11.57 1.68 -7.93
CA ARG A 85 -11.43 0.70 -9.02
C ARG A 85 -12.06 1.18 -10.32
N ALA A 86 -13.28 1.71 -10.26
CA ALA A 86 -13.99 2.19 -11.45
C ALA A 86 -13.24 3.35 -12.13
N GLU A 87 -12.71 4.30 -11.36
CA GLU A 87 -11.92 5.40 -11.89
C GLU A 87 -10.52 4.95 -12.36
N PHE A 88 -9.89 4.01 -11.66
CA PHE A 88 -8.61 3.43 -12.05
C PHE A 88 -8.70 2.69 -13.40
N ILE A 89 -9.76 1.89 -13.60
CA ILE A 89 -10.04 1.23 -14.88
C ILE A 89 -10.30 2.27 -15.97
N LYS A 90 -11.06 3.34 -15.69
CA LYS A 90 -11.25 4.43 -16.67
C LYS A 90 -9.92 5.06 -17.06
N ILE A 91 -9.03 5.35 -16.11
CA ILE A 91 -7.71 5.92 -16.41
C ILE A 91 -6.91 4.94 -17.27
N CYS A 92 -6.78 3.68 -16.84
CA CYS A 92 -6.03 2.66 -17.57
C CYS A 92 -6.60 2.36 -18.98
N CYS A 93 -7.92 2.28 -19.15
CA CYS A 93 -8.55 1.99 -20.44
C CYS A 93 -8.69 3.23 -21.35
N CYS A 94 -8.76 4.45 -20.80
CA CYS A 94 -8.72 5.68 -21.59
C CYS A 94 -7.29 6.04 -22.05
N PHE A 95 -6.25 5.51 -21.41
CA PHE A 95 -4.89 5.56 -21.98
C PHE A 95 -4.81 4.83 -23.32
N ASP A 96 -5.57 3.75 -23.49
CA ASP A 96 -5.60 2.97 -24.72
C ASP A 96 -6.33 3.73 -25.84
N LYS A 97 -7.47 4.35 -25.53
CA LYS A 97 -8.22 5.17 -26.50
C LYS A 97 -7.47 6.42 -26.95
N ARG A 98 -6.80 7.14 -26.03
CA ARG A 98 -5.99 8.31 -26.38
C ARG A 98 -4.78 7.97 -27.24
N LYS A 99 -4.20 6.77 -27.10
CA LYS A 99 -3.08 6.32 -27.93
C LYS A 99 -3.52 6.04 -29.37
N ILE A 100 -4.70 5.45 -29.55
CA ILE A 100 -5.31 5.17 -30.87
C ILE A 100 -5.67 6.49 -31.57
N GLU A 101 -6.30 7.43 -30.89
CA GLU A 101 -6.74 8.71 -31.48
C GLU A 101 -5.56 9.60 -31.90
N TYR A 102 -4.44 9.56 -31.17
CA TYR A 102 -3.19 10.22 -31.57
C TYR A 102 -2.50 9.54 -32.77
N SER A 103 -2.52 8.20 -32.83
CA SER A 103 -1.97 7.48 -33.99
C SER A 103 -2.79 7.66 -35.27
N VAL A 104 -4.10 7.89 -35.15
CA VAL A 104 -4.97 8.19 -36.30
C VAL A 104 -4.75 9.62 -36.78
N ASN A 105 -4.61 10.60 -35.88
CA ASN A 105 -4.38 12.00 -36.25
C ASN A 105 -2.97 12.33 -36.75
N SER A 106 -1.98 11.43 -36.55
CA SER A 106 -0.62 11.60 -37.07
C SER A 106 -0.41 11.00 -38.46
N GLN A 107 -1.40 10.27 -39.00
CA GLN A 107 -1.40 9.81 -40.40
C GLN A 107 -2.21 10.71 -41.35
N THR A 108 -2.95 11.69 -40.81
CA THR A 108 -3.79 12.63 -41.57
C THR A 108 -3.16 14.02 -41.77
N THR A 109 -1.91 14.20 -41.34
CA THR A 109 -1.03 15.34 -41.67
C THR A 109 0.15 14.84 -42.48
#